data_AF-A0AAX0M887-F1
#
_entry.id   AF-A0AAX0M887-F1
#
_cell.length_a   1.000
_cell.length_b   1.000
_cell.length_c   1.000
_cell.angle_alpha   90.00
_cell.angle_beta   90.00
_cell.angle_gamma   90.00
#
_symmetry.space_group_name_H-M   'P 1'
#
loop_
_entity.id
_entity.type
_entity.pdbx_description
1 polymer ?
#
loop_
_entity_poly.entity_id
_entity_poly.type
_entity_poly.pdbx_seq_one_letter_code
_entity_poly.pdbx_strand_id
1 'polypeptide(L)'
;MNVKKSCLALLISMSAVSTAFANNSNYDFPHFITSGEGVVHAVPDQAEITMTAKYIAKTPEQAKIKVDLAVNKFMNDVKDIDETISIESANIRINPIYSYPDKGERVLESYESVRNVLLKTNDLEKLNGIISVGVNSGMNGLSSMVLKVADEDKYRDEARQLAFKSALNKAKTISDNFGFSRYKAYRVEYQSNSPQYQPMNLKANFSMSSEAKSNSYSNSTITFRDTVEVVYQADGTSYLDKKYF
;
A
#
# COMPACT_ATOMS: atom_id res chain seq x y z
N MET A 1 10.95 20.63 -65.81
CA MET A 1 11.83 19.48 -66.05
C MET A 1 11.31 18.31 -65.23
N ASN A 2 10.99 17.22 -65.92
CA ASN A 2 10.73 15.85 -65.45
C ASN A 2 11.55 15.43 -64.20
N VAL A 3 11.22 14.46 -63.32
CA VAL A 3 10.12 13.52 -63.04
C VAL A 3 10.70 12.61 -61.90
N LYS A 4 9.81 11.96 -61.10
CA LYS A 4 9.96 10.68 -60.34
C LYS A 4 10.33 10.65 -58.84
N LYS A 5 9.34 10.13 -58.09
CA LYS A 5 9.35 9.00 -57.11
C LYS A 5 9.81 9.32 -55.67
N SER A 6 8.87 9.38 -54.72
CA SER A 6 8.34 8.27 -53.90
C SER A 6 9.19 7.98 -52.66
N CYS A 7 8.65 8.26 -51.46
CA CYS A 7 8.33 7.20 -50.51
C CYS A 7 7.48 7.75 -49.35
N LEU A 8 6.29 7.18 -49.23
CA LEU A 8 5.28 7.38 -48.21
C LEU A 8 5.72 6.61 -46.96
N ALA A 9 6.09 7.28 -45.88
CA ALA A 9 6.34 6.62 -44.60
C ALA A 9 5.00 6.44 -43.87
N LEU A 10 4.43 5.24 -44.06
CA LEU A 10 3.25 4.75 -43.35
C LEU A 10 3.61 4.57 -41.87
N LEU A 11 3.07 5.42 -40.99
CA LEU A 11 3.12 5.22 -39.54
C LEU A 11 2.24 4.02 -39.20
N ILE A 12 2.87 2.86 -39.02
CA ILE A 12 2.26 1.64 -38.52
C ILE A 12 1.82 1.90 -37.08
N SER A 13 0.50 1.95 -36.89
CA SER A 13 -0.13 1.87 -35.58
C SER A 13 0.33 0.59 -34.87
N MET A 14 1.14 0.73 -33.82
CA MET A 14 1.38 -0.34 -32.84
C MET A 14 0.07 -0.59 -32.09
N SER A 15 -0.80 -1.40 -32.67
CA SER A 15 -1.78 -2.17 -31.91
C SER A 15 -1.00 -3.05 -30.95
N ALA A 16 -1.03 -2.71 -29.67
CA ALA A 16 -0.51 -3.53 -28.60
C ALA A 16 -1.12 -4.92 -28.74
N VAL A 17 -0.28 -5.90 -29.04
CA VAL A 17 -0.64 -7.31 -28.99
C VAL A 17 -1.01 -7.59 -27.54
N SER A 18 -2.30 -7.73 -27.25
CA SER A 18 -2.77 -8.33 -26.02
C SER A 18 -2.23 -9.75 -26.00
N THR A 19 -1.10 -9.95 -25.33
CA THR A 19 -0.65 -11.29 -24.97
C THR A 19 -1.66 -11.82 -23.97
N ALA A 20 -2.66 -12.55 -24.48
CA ALA A 20 -3.49 -13.41 -23.67
C ALA A 20 -2.54 -14.34 -22.89
N PHE A 21 -2.51 -14.20 -21.57
CA PHE A 21 -1.96 -15.24 -20.72
C PHE A 21 -2.85 -16.48 -20.89
N ALA A 22 -2.47 -17.35 -21.82
CA ALA A 22 -3.03 -18.69 -21.89
C ALA A 22 -2.48 -19.47 -20.69
N ASN A 23 -3.20 -19.43 -19.56
CA ASN A 23 -3.02 -20.39 -18.48
C ASN A 23 -3.46 -21.77 -19.00
N ASN A 24 -2.57 -22.44 -19.71
CA ASN A 24 -2.80 -23.74 -20.31
C ASN A 24 -2.69 -24.82 -19.22
N SER A 25 -3.65 -24.83 -18.30
CA SER A 25 -3.89 -25.96 -17.43
C SER A 25 -4.75 -26.95 -18.21
N ASN A 26 -4.08 -27.84 -18.95
CA ASN A 26 -4.73 -28.95 -19.66
C ASN A 26 -5.29 -29.93 -18.63
N TYR A 27 -6.48 -29.67 -18.10
CA TYR A 27 -7.23 -30.65 -17.34
C TYR A 27 -7.83 -31.68 -18.30
N ASP A 28 -7.64 -32.96 -18.00
CA ASP A 28 -8.12 -34.10 -18.80
C ASP A 28 -9.57 -34.49 -18.49
N PHE A 29 -10.30 -33.64 -17.76
CA PHE A 29 -11.70 -33.82 -17.38
C PHE A 29 -12.54 -32.58 -17.70
N PRO A 30 -13.87 -32.71 -17.87
CA PRO A 30 -14.76 -31.57 -18.01
C PRO A 30 -14.69 -30.65 -16.79
N HIS A 31 -14.44 -29.37 -17.04
CA HIS A 31 -14.26 -28.40 -15.97
C HIS A 31 -14.75 -27.02 -16.40
N PHE A 32 -15.00 -26.17 -15.41
CA PHE A 32 -15.18 -24.74 -15.60
C PHE A 32 -14.43 -23.99 -14.49
N ILE A 33 -14.09 -22.74 -14.78
CA ILE A 33 -13.30 -21.89 -13.88
C ILE A 33 -14.14 -20.69 -13.47
N THR A 34 -14.08 -20.33 -12.19
CA THR A 34 -14.69 -19.10 -11.68
C THR A 34 -13.68 -18.30 -10.90
N SER A 35 -13.71 -16.98 -11.07
CA SER A 35 -13.01 -16.05 -10.20
C SER A 35 -14.00 -15.34 -9.26
N GLY A 36 -13.65 -15.20 -7.99
CA GLY A 36 -14.39 -14.43 -7.00
C GLY A 36 -13.54 -13.28 -6.48
N GLU A 37 -14.19 -12.15 -6.25
CA GLU A 37 -13.56 -10.97 -5.65
C GLU A 37 -14.40 -10.51 -4.46
N GLY A 38 -13.72 -10.18 -3.38
CA GLY A 38 -14.30 -9.55 -2.21
C GLY A 38 -13.59 -8.25 -1.90
N VAL A 39 -14.35 -7.18 -1.75
CA VAL A 39 -13.86 -5.84 -1.45
C VAL A 39 -14.57 -5.33 -0.21
N VAL A 40 -13.79 -4.87 0.77
CA VAL A 40 -14.29 -4.24 1.99
C VAL A 40 -13.59 -2.91 2.17
N HIS A 41 -14.37 -1.90 2.52
CA HIS A 41 -13.91 -0.56 2.80
C HIS A 41 -13.97 -0.31 4.30
N ALA A 42 -12.87 0.16 4.88
CA ALA A 42 -12.79 0.49 6.29
C ALA A 42 -12.44 1.97 6.47
N VAL A 43 -13.09 2.61 7.44
CA VAL A 43 -12.71 3.93 7.92
C VAL A 43 -11.53 3.76 8.88
N PRO A 44 -10.41 4.46 8.70
CA PRO A 44 -9.28 4.37 9.61
C PRO A 44 -9.64 4.84 11.02
N ASP A 45 -9.12 4.15 12.02
CA ASP A 45 -9.23 4.48 13.44
C ASP A 45 -7.85 4.59 14.12
N GLN A 46 -6.78 4.37 13.36
CA GLN A 46 -5.40 4.43 13.84
C GLN A 46 -4.51 5.16 12.86
N ALA A 47 -3.39 5.68 13.37
CA ALA A 47 -2.36 6.26 12.55
C ALA A 47 -0.98 5.86 13.05
N GLU A 48 -0.11 5.55 12.10
CA GLU A 48 1.30 5.33 12.30
C GLU A 48 2.09 6.49 11.69
N ILE A 49 2.88 7.17 12.51
CA ILE A 49 3.61 8.39 12.14
C ILE A 49 5.09 8.19 12.41
N THR A 50 5.94 8.49 11.44
CA THR A 50 7.40 8.51 11.65
C THR A 50 7.92 9.93 11.65
N MET A 51 8.32 10.42 12.83
CA MET A 51 9.00 11.69 13.01
C MET A 51 10.52 11.48 13.01
N THR A 52 11.27 12.46 12.51
CA THR A 52 12.72 12.41 12.39
C THR A 52 13.37 13.61 13.06
N ALA A 53 14.41 13.34 13.86
CA ALA A 53 15.38 14.33 14.29
C ALA A 53 16.67 14.14 13.51
N LYS A 54 17.10 15.18 12.80
CA LYS A 54 18.31 15.20 11.98
C LYS A 54 19.13 16.43 12.30
N TYR A 55 20.32 16.28 12.85
CA TYR A 55 21.19 17.41 13.17
C TYR A 55 22.60 17.21 12.68
N ILE A 56 23.21 18.30 12.22
CA ILE A 56 24.61 18.36 11.79
C ILE A 56 25.43 19.08 12.87
N ALA A 57 26.61 18.54 13.17
CA ALA A 57 27.58 19.17 14.05
C ALA A 57 29.03 18.82 13.66
N LYS A 58 30.00 19.54 14.23
CA LYS A 58 31.43 19.33 13.93
C LYS A 58 31.97 18.00 14.45
N THR A 59 31.39 17.47 15.53
CA THR A 59 31.77 16.16 16.07
C THR A 59 30.55 15.22 16.13
N PRO A 60 30.76 13.89 16.12
CA PRO A 60 29.68 12.90 16.26
C PRO A 60 28.90 13.11 17.57
N GLU A 61 29.63 13.37 18.66
CA GLU A 61 29.09 13.55 20.01
C GLU A 61 28.11 14.74 20.06
N GLN A 62 28.50 15.87 19.48
CA GLN A 62 27.64 17.07 19.44
C GLN A 62 26.38 16.84 18.58
N ALA A 63 26.52 16.15 17.45
CA ALA A 63 25.37 15.84 16.59
C ALA A 63 24.39 14.89 17.31
N LYS A 64 24.93 13.89 18.01
CA LYS A 64 24.16 12.97 18.86
C LYS A 64 23.41 13.70 19.97
N ILE A 65 24.08 14.55 20.74
CA ILE A 65 23.45 15.31 21.84
C ILE A 65 22.25 16.12 21.36
N LYS A 66 22.36 16.80 20.21
CA LYS A 66 21.24 17.57 19.63
C LYS A 66 20.04 16.68 19.28
N VAL A 67 20.29 15.53 18.65
CA VAL A 67 19.24 14.56 18.33
C VAL A 67 18.58 14.03 19.61
N ASP A 68 19.36 13.65 20.61
CA ASP A 68 18.84 13.09 21.85
C ASP A 68 18.00 14.11 22.63
N LEU A 69 18.42 15.37 22.67
CA LEU A 69 17.63 16.44 23.29
C LEU A 69 16.26 16.61 22.61
N ALA A 70 16.24 16.68 21.28
CA ALA A 70 14.99 16.83 20.53
C ALA A 70 14.06 15.63 20.70
N VAL A 71 14.61 14.41 20.61
CA VAL A 71 13.84 13.17 20.76
C VAL A 71 13.30 13.02 22.18
N ASN A 72 14.11 13.26 23.22
CA ASN A 72 13.66 13.15 24.61
C ASN A 72 12.57 14.19 24.93
N LYS A 73 12.75 15.44 24.47
CA LYS A 73 11.72 16.48 24.63
C LYS A 73 10.43 16.06 23.92
N PHE A 74 10.52 15.56 22.70
CA PHE A 74 9.35 15.12 21.94
C PHE A 74 8.61 13.95 22.61
N MET A 75 9.33 12.92 23.06
CA MET A 75 8.73 11.74 23.71
C MET A 75 8.04 12.08 25.04
N ASN A 76 8.47 13.15 25.72
CA ASN A 76 7.81 13.64 26.92
C ASN A 76 6.56 14.45 26.55
N ASP A 77 6.73 15.49 25.72
CA ASP A 77 5.66 16.42 25.38
C ASP A 77 4.48 15.74 24.64
N VAL A 78 4.76 14.70 23.83
CA VAL A 78 3.71 14.02 23.06
C VAL A 78 2.74 13.21 23.93
N LYS A 79 3.20 12.75 25.10
CA LYS A 79 2.36 12.01 26.06
C LYS A 79 1.32 12.89 26.73
N ASP A 80 1.61 14.20 26.85
CA ASP A 80 0.64 15.18 27.37
C ASP A 80 -0.52 15.43 26.39
N ILE A 81 -0.31 15.14 25.10
CA ILE A 81 -1.36 15.21 24.07
C ILE A 81 -2.13 13.90 24.00
N ASP A 82 -1.41 12.77 23.98
CA ASP A 82 -2.00 11.45 23.86
C ASP A 82 -1.32 10.47 24.82
N GLU A 83 -1.96 10.24 25.97
CA GLU A 83 -1.49 9.29 26.97
C GLU A 83 -1.46 7.84 26.46
N THR A 84 -2.25 7.54 25.42
CA THR A 84 -2.37 6.20 24.83
C THR A 84 -1.39 5.96 23.68
N ILE A 85 -0.59 6.96 23.33
CA ILE A 85 0.33 6.87 22.19
C ILE A 85 1.43 5.85 22.46
N SER A 86 1.59 4.90 21.54
CA SER A 86 2.74 4.01 21.54
C SER A 86 3.91 4.70 20.86
N ILE A 87 5.08 4.64 21.47
CA ILE A 87 6.30 5.28 20.99
C ILE A 87 7.40 4.23 20.84
N GLU A 88 7.88 4.05 19.61
CA GLU A 88 9.00 3.19 19.28
C GLU A 88 10.10 4.04 18.65
N SER A 89 11.25 4.17 19.33
CA SER A 89 12.39 4.92 18.79
C SER A 89 13.45 3.98 18.22
N ALA A 90 13.89 4.24 17.00
CA ALA A 90 14.95 3.45 16.36
C ALA A 90 16.35 3.82 16.91
N ASN A 91 17.34 2.99 16.56
CA ASN A 91 18.75 3.28 16.80
C ASN A 91 19.18 4.56 16.08
N ILE A 92 20.04 5.34 16.73
CA ILE A 92 20.66 6.52 16.12
C ILE A 92 21.62 6.09 15.01
N ARG A 93 21.59 6.80 13.88
CA ARG A 93 22.59 6.69 12.83
C ARG A 93 23.43 7.94 12.79
N ILE A 94 24.75 7.80 12.70
CA ILE A 94 25.69 8.91 12.58
C ILE A 94 26.50 8.73 11.30
N ASN A 95 26.43 9.69 10.39
CA ASN A 95 27.09 9.66 9.10
C ASN A 95 28.11 10.80 9.01
N PRO A 96 29.36 10.56 8.61
CA PRO A 96 30.30 11.63 8.27
C PRO A 96 29.84 12.36 7.01
N ILE A 97 29.98 13.68 6.99
CA ILE A 97 29.77 14.54 5.82
C ILE A 97 31.13 14.98 5.30
N TYR A 98 31.41 14.70 4.03
CA TYR A 98 32.63 15.09 3.34
C TYR A 98 32.37 16.16 2.29
N SER A 99 33.34 17.05 2.11
CA SER A 99 33.44 17.93 0.95
C SER A 99 34.48 17.41 -0.04
N TYR A 100 34.23 17.71 -1.31
CA TYR A 100 35.00 17.25 -2.46
C TYR A 100 35.47 18.47 -3.25
N PRO A 101 36.64 19.05 -2.92
CA PRO A 101 37.21 20.15 -3.68
C PRO A 101 37.55 19.72 -5.11
N ASP A 102 37.41 20.62 -6.09
CA ASP A 102 37.69 20.36 -7.52
C ASP A 102 39.09 19.79 -7.80
N LYS A 103 40.05 20.12 -6.93
CA LYS A 103 41.39 19.55 -6.91
C LYS A 103 41.77 19.27 -5.46
N GLY A 104 41.74 18.01 -5.04
CA GLY A 104 42.17 17.60 -3.70
C GLY A 104 41.57 16.28 -3.24
N GLU A 105 42.00 15.84 -2.06
CA GLU A 105 41.40 14.70 -1.36
C GLU A 105 40.09 15.10 -0.68
N ARG A 106 39.23 14.11 -0.39
CA ARG A 106 37.99 14.36 0.38
C ARG A 106 38.34 14.93 1.75
N VAL A 107 37.63 15.97 2.18
CA VAL A 107 37.81 16.59 3.49
C VAL A 107 36.59 16.31 4.35
N LEU A 108 36.78 15.74 5.53
CA LEU A 108 35.71 15.56 6.52
C LEU A 108 35.30 16.93 7.08
N GLU A 109 34.03 17.31 6.89
CA GLU A 109 33.54 18.64 7.31
C GLU A 109 32.76 18.62 8.63
N SER A 110 31.94 17.59 8.81
CA SER A 110 30.97 17.48 9.90
C SER A 110 30.39 16.07 9.99
N TYR A 111 29.46 15.88 10.91
CA TYR A 111 28.70 14.65 11.11
C TYR A 111 27.21 14.95 11.15
N GLU A 112 26.42 14.12 10.48
CA GLU A 112 24.96 14.10 10.55
C GLU A 112 24.52 12.99 11.48
N SER A 113 23.76 13.32 12.53
CA SER A 113 23.05 12.34 13.33
C SER A 113 21.58 12.34 12.96
N VAL A 114 21.01 11.15 12.77
CA VAL A 114 19.60 10.94 12.40
C VAL A 114 18.98 9.90 13.32
N ARG A 115 17.80 10.21 13.85
CA ARG A 115 16.98 9.27 14.60
C ARG A 115 15.51 9.39 14.22
N ASN A 116 14.88 8.24 14.03
CA ASN A 116 13.45 8.14 13.73
C ASN A 116 12.69 7.70 14.97
N VAL A 117 11.52 8.28 15.17
CA VAL A 117 10.56 7.95 16.22
C VAL A 117 9.25 7.58 15.54
N LEU A 118 8.88 6.30 15.67
CA LEU A 118 7.61 5.76 15.23
C LEU A 118 6.57 5.96 16.34
N LEU A 119 5.43 6.51 15.98
CA LEU A 119 4.32 6.77 16.88
C LEU A 119 3.11 6.02 16.35
N LYS A 120 2.34 5.39 17.24
CA LYS A 120 1.04 4.82 16.91
C LYS A 120 -0.01 5.43 17.83
N THR A 121 -1.03 6.03 17.25
CA THR A 121 -2.16 6.63 17.96
C THR A 121 -3.48 6.04 17.47
N ASN A 122 -4.45 5.91 18.37
CA ASN A 122 -5.82 5.53 18.08
C ASN A 122 -6.74 6.75 17.96
N ASP A 123 -6.18 7.96 18.03
CA ASP A 123 -6.91 9.21 18.00
C ASP A 123 -6.43 10.08 16.84
N LEU A 124 -7.18 10.00 15.73
CA LEU A 124 -6.87 10.73 14.52
C LEU A 124 -7.04 12.25 14.68
N GLU A 125 -7.83 12.72 15.64
CA GLU A 125 -8.03 14.15 15.88
C GLU A 125 -6.77 14.79 16.49
N LYS A 126 -6.02 14.00 17.28
CA LYS A 126 -4.77 14.44 17.91
C LYS A 126 -3.58 14.54 16.96
N LEU A 127 -3.69 14.03 15.72
CA LEU A 127 -2.58 13.98 14.76
C LEU A 127 -1.90 15.32 14.51
N ASN A 128 -2.69 16.37 14.32
CA ASN A 128 -2.14 17.71 14.07
C ASN A 128 -1.41 18.25 15.32
N GLY A 129 -1.93 17.94 16.52
CA GLY A 129 -1.28 18.26 17.79
C GLY A 129 0.04 17.54 17.95
N ILE A 130 0.08 16.23 17.67
CA ILE A 130 1.30 15.40 17.72
C ILE A 130 2.39 15.96 16.79
N ILE A 131 2.03 16.29 15.54
CA ILE A 131 2.99 16.88 14.59
C ILE A 131 3.51 18.24 15.10
N SER A 132 2.61 19.09 15.60
CA SER A 132 2.97 20.42 16.09
C SER A 132 3.90 20.35 17.30
N VAL A 133 3.63 19.44 18.24
CA VAL A 133 4.52 19.16 19.37
C VAL A 133 5.87 18.68 18.86
N GLY A 134 5.91 17.76 17.88
CA GLY A 134 7.16 17.32 17.26
C GLY A 134 8.03 18.47 16.76
N VAL A 135 7.46 19.39 16.00
CA VAL A 135 8.17 20.58 15.50
C VAL A 135 8.66 21.45 16.66
N ASN A 136 7.81 21.71 17.65
CA ASN A 136 8.16 22.53 18.83
C ASN A 136 9.20 21.86 19.75
N SER A 137 9.32 20.53 19.71
CA SER A 137 10.31 19.77 20.46
C SER A 137 11.64 19.61 19.71
N GLY A 138 11.73 20.10 18.46
CA GLY A 138 12.95 20.06 17.64
C GLY A 138 13.00 18.91 16.62
N MET A 139 11.95 18.10 16.50
CA MET A 139 11.83 17.18 15.37
C MET A 139 11.70 18.00 14.09
N ASN A 140 12.50 17.66 13.07
CA ASN A 140 12.63 18.47 11.85
C ASN A 140 12.40 17.68 10.56
N GLY A 141 11.85 16.47 10.69
CA GLY A 141 11.32 15.70 9.57
C GLY A 141 10.06 14.97 9.96
N LEU A 142 9.12 14.91 9.03
CA LEU A 142 8.01 13.95 9.01
C LEU A 142 8.29 13.00 7.85
N SER A 143 8.71 11.77 8.15
CA SER A 143 9.14 10.79 7.15
C SER A 143 7.95 10.08 6.50
N SER A 144 6.95 9.71 7.29
CA SER A 144 5.75 9.02 6.81
C SER A 144 4.58 9.23 7.75
N MET A 145 3.38 9.13 7.18
CA MET A 145 2.14 8.98 7.92
C MET A 145 1.26 7.98 7.17
N VAL A 146 0.81 6.95 7.87
CA VAL A 146 -0.04 5.89 7.33
C VAL A 146 -1.25 5.75 8.24
N LEU A 147 -2.44 5.91 7.67
CA LEU A 147 -3.70 5.63 8.37
C LEU A 147 -3.96 4.13 8.33
N LYS A 148 -4.41 3.58 9.45
CA LYS A 148 -4.60 2.15 9.68
C LYS A 148 -5.94 1.89 10.38
N VAL A 149 -6.29 0.61 10.46
CA VAL A 149 -7.34 0.12 11.34
C VAL A 149 -6.74 -0.79 12.40
N ALA A 150 -7.29 -0.76 13.61
CA ALA A 150 -6.83 -1.60 14.72
C ALA A 150 -7.01 -3.10 14.43
N ASP A 151 -8.13 -3.46 13.81
CA ASP A 151 -8.52 -4.85 13.52
C ASP A 151 -8.46 -5.13 12.01
N GLU A 152 -7.24 -5.14 11.46
CA GLU A 152 -7.03 -5.48 10.04
C GLU A 152 -7.55 -6.87 9.69
N ASP A 153 -7.41 -7.84 10.59
CA ASP A 153 -7.75 -9.24 10.35
C ASP A 153 -9.25 -9.41 10.14
N LYS A 154 -10.09 -8.70 10.90
CA LYS A 154 -11.55 -8.68 10.66
C LYS A 154 -11.91 -8.27 9.24
N TYR A 155 -11.33 -7.18 8.73
CA TYR A 155 -11.66 -6.69 7.38
C TYR A 155 -11.08 -7.59 6.28
N ARG A 156 -9.90 -8.18 6.51
CA ARG A 156 -9.33 -9.21 5.62
C ARG A 156 -10.23 -10.44 5.56
N ASP A 157 -10.71 -10.91 6.70
CA ASP A 157 -11.59 -12.08 6.78
C ASP A 157 -12.93 -11.79 6.10
N GLU A 158 -13.50 -10.61 6.28
CA GLU A 158 -14.72 -10.20 5.59
C GLU A 158 -14.53 -10.16 4.06
N ALA A 159 -13.43 -9.56 3.58
CA ALA A 159 -13.09 -9.56 2.16
C ALA A 159 -12.92 -10.99 1.61
N ARG A 160 -12.27 -11.88 2.37
CA ARG A 160 -12.10 -13.29 2.01
C ARG A 160 -13.45 -14.00 1.87
N GLN A 161 -14.36 -13.82 2.83
CA GLN A 161 -15.69 -14.42 2.78
C GLN A 161 -16.51 -13.91 1.57
N LEU A 162 -16.39 -12.63 1.24
CA LEU A 162 -17.03 -12.05 0.06
C LEU A 162 -16.46 -12.63 -1.24
N ALA A 163 -15.14 -12.83 -1.32
CA ALA A 163 -14.50 -13.45 -2.48
C ALA A 163 -15.00 -14.88 -2.70
N PHE A 164 -15.06 -15.69 -1.63
CA PHE A 164 -15.58 -17.04 -1.69
C PHE A 164 -17.05 -17.08 -2.10
N LYS A 165 -17.88 -16.23 -1.50
CA LYS A 165 -19.30 -16.11 -1.86
C LYS A 165 -19.47 -15.71 -3.32
N SER A 166 -18.65 -14.78 -3.83
CA SER A 166 -18.67 -14.36 -5.23
C SER A 166 -18.32 -15.51 -6.18
N ALA A 167 -17.28 -16.30 -5.90
CA ALA A 167 -16.90 -17.44 -6.74
C ALA A 167 -17.98 -18.53 -6.74
N LEU A 168 -18.51 -18.88 -5.56
CA LEU A 168 -19.56 -19.89 -5.41
C LEU A 168 -20.86 -19.49 -6.14
N ASN A 169 -21.26 -18.22 -6.06
CA ASN A 169 -22.43 -17.73 -6.78
C ASN A 169 -22.26 -17.81 -8.29
N LYS A 170 -21.06 -17.49 -8.81
CA LYS A 170 -20.74 -17.66 -10.24
C LYS A 170 -20.75 -19.13 -10.65
N ALA A 171 -20.20 -20.01 -9.82
CA ALA A 171 -20.20 -21.45 -10.07
C ALA A 171 -21.62 -22.01 -10.17
N LYS A 172 -22.48 -21.64 -9.22
CA LYS A 172 -23.91 -22.00 -9.25
C LYS A 172 -24.61 -21.47 -10.51
N THR A 173 -24.34 -20.23 -10.88
CA THR A 173 -24.94 -19.63 -12.09
C THR A 173 -24.51 -20.39 -13.35
N ILE A 174 -23.23 -20.76 -13.46
CA ILE A 174 -22.72 -21.55 -14.58
C ILE A 174 -23.35 -22.95 -14.58
N SER A 175 -23.39 -23.65 -13.43
CA SER A 175 -23.98 -24.99 -13.35
C SER A 175 -25.44 -25.00 -13.76
N ASP A 176 -26.22 -24.02 -13.31
CA ASP A 176 -27.66 -23.95 -13.59
C ASP A 176 -27.95 -23.66 -15.07
N ASN A 177 -27.13 -22.83 -15.73
CA ASN A 177 -27.36 -22.43 -17.12
C ASN A 177 -26.76 -23.41 -18.16
N PHE A 178 -25.69 -24.12 -17.81
CA PHE A 178 -25.06 -25.12 -18.69
C PHE A 178 -25.47 -26.56 -18.34
N GLY A 179 -26.32 -26.73 -17.31
CA GLY A 179 -26.95 -28.00 -16.93
C GLY A 179 -26.01 -29.03 -16.33
N PHE A 180 -24.92 -28.60 -15.70
CA PHE A 180 -24.08 -29.46 -14.87
C PHE A 180 -24.88 -29.94 -13.66
N SER A 181 -25.15 -31.25 -13.56
CA SER A 181 -25.93 -31.81 -12.45
C SER A 181 -25.06 -32.06 -11.22
N ARG A 182 -23.74 -32.23 -11.42
CA ARG A 182 -22.76 -32.45 -10.37
C ARG A 182 -21.46 -31.72 -10.69
N TYR A 183 -20.99 -30.91 -9.75
CA TYR A 183 -19.66 -30.31 -9.82
C TYR A 183 -19.02 -30.27 -8.43
N LYS A 184 -17.68 -30.34 -8.39
CA LYS A 184 -16.89 -30.25 -7.16
C LYS A 184 -15.66 -29.37 -7.39
N ALA A 185 -15.24 -28.63 -6.37
CA ALA A 185 -13.99 -27.88 -6.45
C ALA A 185 -12.82 -28.86 -6.61
N TYR A 186 -12.02 -28.66 -7.65
CA TYR A 186 -10.83 -29.45 -7.96
C TYR A 186 -9.55 -28.73 -7.50
N ARG A 187 -9.45 -27.43 -7.81
CA ARG A 187 -8.34 -26.57 -7.41
C ARG A 187 -8.89 -25.24 -6.92
N VAL A 188 -8.37 -24.75 -5.80
CA VAL A 188 -8.67 -23.42 -5.26
C VAL A 188 -7.36 -22.68 -5.14
N GLU A 189 -7.23 -21.58 -5.87
CA GLU A 189 -6.12 -20.64 -5.73
C GLU A 189 -6.63 -19.38 -5.04
N TYR A 190 -6.19 -19.20 -3.81
CA TYR A 190 -6.51 -18.02 -3.03
C TYR A 190 -5.31 -17.09 -3.04
N GLN A 191 -5.55 -15.85 -3.46
CA GLN A 191 -4.58 -14.79 -3.42
C GLN A 191 -5.08 -13.73 -2.45
N SER A 192 -4.46 -13.70 -1.27
CA SER A 192 -4.64 -12.59 -0.35
C SER A 192 -3.86 -11.39 -0.88
N ASN A 193 -4.52 -10.24 -1.03
CA ASN A 193 -3.80 -9.02 -1.34
C ASN A 193 -3.52 -8.25 -0.05
N SER A 194 -2.35 -7.60 0.00
CA SER A 194 -2.06 -6.68 1.10
C SER A 194 -3.07 -5.53 1.08
N PRO A 195 -3.53 -5.05 2.26
CA PRO A 195 -4.37 -3.87 2.32
C PRO A 195 -3.70 -2.71 1.60
N GLN A 196 -4.49 -2.04 0.77
CA GLN A 196 -4.00 -0.90 0.01
C GLN A 196 -4.04 0.34 0.89
N TYR A 197 -2.93 0.59 1.57
CA TYR A 197 -2.69 1.86 2.24
C TYR A 197 -2.36 2.92 1.20
N GLN A 198 -3.13 4.00 1.18
CA GLN A 198 -2.75 5.18 0.40
C GLN A 198 -1.81 6.03 1.25
N PRO A 199 -0.50 6.12 0.91
CA PRO A 199 0.40 6.98 1.65
C PRO A 199 -0.07 8.43 1.53
N MET A 200 -0.11 9.13 2.67
CA MET A 200 -0.56 10.52 2.66
C MET A 200 0.47 11.40 1.97
N ASN A 201 0.00 12.26 1.05
CA ASN A 201 0.85 13.25 0.39
C ASN A 201 1.23 14.36 1.38
N LEU A 202 2.30 14.13 2.15
CA LEU A 202 2.73 15.04 3.22
C LEU A 202 2.88 16.49 2.76
N LYS A 203 3.48 16.72 1.58
CA LYS A 203 3.63 18.08 1.00
C LYS A 203 2.29 18.76 0.78
N ALA A 204 1.31 18.06 0.19
CA ALA A 204 -0.02 18.59 -0.04
C ALA A 204 -0.76 18.85 1.27
N ASN A 205 -0.62 17.94 2.24
CA ASN A 205 -1.22 18.13 3.56
C ASN A 205 -0.67 19.36 4.25
N PHE A 206 0.65 19.59 4.26
CA PHE A 206 1.19 20.78 4.92
C PHE A 206 0.63 22.11 4.36
N SER A 207 0.23 22.14 3.08
CA SER A 207 -0.42 23.31 2.45
C SER A 207 -1.92 23.49 2.75
N MET A 208 -2.59 22.52 3.40
CA MET A 208 -4.01 22.60 3.76
C MET A 208 -4.27 23.32 5.09
N SER A 209 -5.48 23.85 5.27
CA SER A 209 -5.95 24.34 6.57
C SER A 209 -6.07 23.19 7.58
N SER A 210 -6.09 23.52 8.88
CA SER A 210 -6.20 22.53 9.95
C SER A 210 -7.49 21.72 9.87
N GLU A 211 -8.61 22.39 9.56
CA GLU A 211 -9.93 21.77 9.40
C GLU A 211 -9.95 20.82 8.19
N ALA A 212 -9.35 21.24 7.05
CA ALA A 212 -9.27 20.43 5.85
C ALA A 212 -8.39 19.18 6.07
N LYS A 213 -7.29 19.31 6.83
CA LYS A 213 -6.43 18.18 7.24
C LYS A 213 -7.22 17.16 8.07
N SER A 214 -7.85 17.61 9.16
CA SER A 214 -8.61 16.74 10.04
C SER A 214 -9.72 15.99 9.29
N ASN A 215 -10.50 16.69 8.46
CA ASN A 215 -11.50 16.07 7.61
C ASN A 215 -10.91 15.06 6.62
N SER A 216 -9.70 15.29 6.10
CA SER A 216 -9.05 14.34 5.19
C SER A 216 -8.67 13.02 5.86
N TYR A 217 -8.38 13.05 7.17
CA TYR A 217 -8.05 11.85 7.94
C TYR A 217 -9.30 11.01 8.16
N SER A 218 -10.39 11.65 8.60
CA SER A 218 -11.67 10.98 8.90
C SER A 218 -12.42 10.50 7.65
N ASN A 219 -12.26 11.17 6.51
CA ASN A 219 -12.91 10.78 5.24
C ASN A 219 -12.05 9.85 4.39
N SER A 220 -10.89 9.43 4.88
CA SER A 220 -10.06 8.45 4.18
C SER A 220 -10.68 7.05 4.27
N THR A 221 -10.27 6.16 3.36
CA THR A 221 -10.78 4.79 3.32
C THR A 221 -9.64 3.83 3.00
N ILE A 222 -9.52 2.77 3.78
CA ILE A 222 -8.62 1.65 3.50
C ILE A 222 -9.43 0.57 2.78
N THR A 223 -8.84 0.04 1.71
CA THR A 223 -9.48 -1.02 0.92
C THR A 223 -8.79 -2.35 1.14
N PHE A 224 -9.57 -3.32 1.61
CA PHE A 224 -9.21 -4.72 1.72
C PHE A 224 -9.79 -5.45 0.52
N ARG A 225 -8.95 -6.18 -0.22
CA ARG A 225 -9.36 -6.86 -1.45
C ARG A 225 -8.75 -8.24 -1.50
N ASP A 226 -9.59 -9.26 -1.63
CA ASP A 226 -9.15 -10.63 -1.82
C ASP A 226 -9.73 -11.22 -3.10
N THR A 227 -8.95 -12.11 -3.72
CA THR A 227 -9.33 -12.78 -4.95
C THR A 227 -9.15 -14.28 -4.79
N VAL A 228 -10.10 -15.04 -5.34
CA VAL A 228 -10.02 -16.50 -5.41
C VAL A 228 -10.30 -16.95 -6.84
N GLU A 229 -9.54 -17.91 -7.33
CA GLU A 229 -9.86 -18.66 -8.53
C GLU A 229 -10.18 -20.10 -8.13
N VAL A 230 -11.28 -20.64 -8.65
CA VAL A 230 -11.69 -22.01 -8.40
C VAL A 230 -11.88 -22.71 -9.73
N VAL A 231 -11.19 -23.83 -9.90
CA VAL A 231 -11.44 -24.79 -10.96
C VAL A 231 -12.39 -25.84 -10.42
N TYR A 232 -13.54 -25.99 -11.07
CA TYR A 232 -14.52 -27.03 -10.76
C TYR A 232 -14.42 -28.15 -11.77
N GLN A 233 -14.30 -29.39 -11.29
CA GLN A 233 -14.58 -30.55 -12.10
C GLN A 233 -16.11 -30.72 -12.17
N ALA A 234 -16.65 -30.82 -13.38
CA ALA A 234 -18.07 -30.98 -13.61
C ALA A 234 -18.35 -32.33 -14.29
N ASP A 235 -19.60 -32.78 -14.21
CA ASP A 235 -20.07 -33.87 -15.05
C ASP A 235 -20.04 -33.45 -16.53
N GLY A 236 -19.72 -34.40 -17.42
CA GLY A 236 -19.77 -34.13 -18.85
C GLY A 236 -21.23 -33.87 -19.26
N THR A 237 -21.55 -32.63 -19.58
CA THR A 237 -22.89 -32.30 -20.10
C THR A 237 -22.98 -32.66 -21.58
N SER A 238 -23.92 -33.54 -21.92
CA SER A 238 -24.45 -33.81 -23.27
C SER A 238 -25.21 -32.59 -23.83
N TYR A 239 -24.64 -31.38 -23.73
CA TYR A 239 -25.25 -30.16 -24.29
C TYR A 239 -24.95 -29.98 -25.79
N LEU A 240 -23.99 -30.75 -26.33
CA LEU A 240 -23.71 -30.77 -27.77
C LEU A 240 -24.65 -31.66 -28.59
N ASP A 241 -25.51 -32.48 -27.96
CA ASP A 241 -26.34 -33.47 -28.67
C ASP A 241 -27.77 -33.01 -29.02
N LYS A 242 -28.22 -31.81 -28.61
CA LYS A 242 -29.67 -31.49 -28.71
C LYS A 242 -30.07 -30.19 -29.41
N LYS A 243 -29.17 -29.46 -30.11
CA LYS A 243 -29.65 -28.32 -30.91
C LYS A 243 -28.84 -27.83 -32.11
N TYR A 244 -27.75 -28.50 -32.51
CA TYR A 244 -26.96 -28.07 -33.68
C TYR A 244 -26.57 -29.20 -34.65
N PHE A 245 -27.29 -30.32 -34.64
CA PHE A 245 -27.35 -31.27 -35.75
C PHE A 245 -28.80 -31.57 -36.09
#